data_AF-A0A4R5DR59-F1
#
_entry.id   AF-A0A4R5DR59-F1
#
_cell.length_a   1.000
_cell.length_b   1.000
_cell.length_c   1.000
_cell.angle_alpha   90.00
_cell.angle_beta   90.00
_cell.angle_gamma   90.00
#
_symmetry.space_group_name_H-M   'P 1'
#
loop_
_entity.id
_entity.type
_entity.pdbx_description
1 polymer ?
#
loop_
_entity_poly.entity_id
_entity_poly.type
_entity_poly.pdbx_seq_one_letter_code
_entity_poly.pdbx_strand_id
1 'polypeptide(L)'
;MGEFTINKEKVLQALSTVEEPDLKKDLVTLGMIQDIEIGINQVKFTVVLTTPACPLKELIRRRCEDAIHEHLSPDVEVIINLTANVTSTRQVGPLIPGVKNVIAISSGKGGVGKSTVTANLAMALHRSGAKVGIIDADISGPSMPLMFGAENMQPTITPRDGKNYINPIRQYGIKIISIGFLTPPDSAVVWRGPMASQALKQFFGDTDWGDLDYLLIDLPPGTSDIHLTLVQTVPVTGAVIVTTPQKVALADATKGMAMFRQPQINVPILGVIENMAWFTPDELPDHQYHIFGKGGGQALADKFDVPLLGQIPLVQSIREAGDDGKPAIMNNNPIVNDAFRDAAESLAQQVAIRNASKEKTRPVELQV
;
A
#
# COMPACT_ATOMS: atom_id res chain seq x y z
N MET A 1 -29.62 -40.03 23.70
CA MET A 1 -29.39 -38.89 22.78
C MET A 1 -28.33 -38.04 23.46
N GLY A 2 -27.09 -38.09 22.97
CA GLY A 2 -26.00 -37.34 23.60
C GLY A 2 -26.22 -35.85 23.40
N GLU A 3 -26.21 -35.07 24.47
CA GLU A 3 -26.20 -33.61 24.39
C GLU A 3 -25.02 -33.20 23.50
N PHE A 4 -25.31 -32.64 22.33
CA PHE A 4 -24.30 -32.01 21.49
C PHE A 4 -23.91 -30.69 22.17
N THR A 5 -23.09 -30.78 23.22
CA THR A 5 -22.50 -29.59 23.83
C THR A 5 -21.52 -29.02 22.81
N ILE A 6 -21.86 -27.85 22.27
CA ILE A 6 -20.96 -27.05 21.44
C ILE A 6 -19.81 -26.59 22.35
N ASN A 7 -18.57 -26.88 21.96
CA ASN A 7 -17.37 -26.47 22.69
C ASN A 7 -16.36 -25.81 21.74
N LYS A 8 -15.34 -25.18 22.32
CA LYS A 8 -14.37 -24.37 21.57
C LYS A 8 -13.57 -25.21 20.59
N GLU A 9 -13.24 -26.46 20.93
CA GLU A 9 -12.51 -27.35 20.03
C GLU A 9 -13.31 -27.66 18.77
N LYS A 10 -14.61 -27.93 18.88
CA LYS A 10 -15.47 -28.18 17.71
C LYS A 10 -15.63 -26.96 16.82
N VAL A 11 -15.75 -25.77 17.40
CA VAL A 11 -15.78 -24.51 16.64
C VAL A 11 -14.48 -24.32 15.86
N LEU A 12 -13.33 -24.52 16.50
CA LEU A 12 -12.03 -24.47 15.81
C LEU A 12 -11.92 -25.54 14.73
N GLN A 13 -12.38 -26.76 14.98
CA GLN A 13 -12.35 -27.84 13.99
C GLN A 13 -13.21 -27.50 12.76
N ALA A 14 -14.41 -26.95 12.96
CA ALA A 14 -15.26 -26.49 11.86
C ALA A 14 -14.58 -25.37 11.06
N LEU A 15 -14.06 -24.35 11.75
CA LEU A 15 -13.40 -23.21 11.10
C LEU A 15 -12.06 -23.57 10.44
N SER A 16 -11.43 -24.69 10.81
CA SER A 16 -10.23 -25.22 10.15
C SER A 16 -10.48 -25.75 8.74
N THR A 17 -11.75 -25.89 8.33
CA THR A 17 -12.13 -26.24 6.95
C THR A 17 -12.18 -25.01 6.04
N VAL A 18 -12.21 -23.81 6.63
CA VAL A 18 -12.27 -22.56 5.86
C VAL A 18 -10.86 -22.14 5.48
N GLU A 19 -10.58 -22.18 4.18
CA GLU A 19 -9.32 -21.71 3.62
C GLU A 19 -9.34 -20.20 3.36
N GLU A 20 -8.24 -19.53 3.73
CA GLU A 20 -7.91 -18.18 3.29
C GLU A 20 -7.54 -18.23 1.79
N PRO A 21 -8.30 -17.56 0.90
CA PRO A 21 -8.17 -17.78 -0.55
C PRO A 21 -6.81 -17.41 -1.14
N ASP A 22 -6.11 -16.45 -0.54
CA ASP A 22 -4.85 -15.92 -1.05
C ASP A 22 -3.64 -16.68 -0.51
N LEU A 23 -3.71 -17.07 0.76
CA LEU A 23 -2.66 -17.81 1.47
C LEU A 23 -2.78 -19.32 1.32
N LYS A 24 -3.94 -19.82 0.86
CA LYS A 24 -4.25 -21.25 0.64
C LYS A 24 -3.95 -22.12 1.87
N LYS A 25 -4.27 -21.57 3.04
CA LYS A 25 -4.14 -22.21 4.35
C LYS A 25 -5.38 -21.92 5.18
N ASP A 26 -5.70 -22.79 6.12
CA ASP A 26 -6.90 -22.62 6.94
C ASP A 26 -6.76 -21.45 7.94
N LEU A 27 -7.89 -20.82 8.25
CA LEU A 27 -7.95 -19.65 9.12
C LEU A 27 -7.43 -19.93 10.54
N VAL A 28 -7.54 -21.17 11.02
CA VAL A 28 -7.12 -21.54 12.38
C VAL A 28 -5.61 -21.69 12.47
N THR A 29 -4.98 -22.39 11.52
CA THR A 29 -3.52 -22.51 11.42
C THR A 29 -2.85 -21.16 11.19
N LEU A 30 -3.52 -20.26 10.48
CA LEU A 30 -3.07 -18.87 10.30
C LEU A 30 -3.26 -17.99 11.55
N GLY A 31 -3.90 -18.49 12.61
CA GLY A 31 -4.15 -17.75 13.85
C GLY A 31 -5.14 -16.59 13.68
N MET A 32 -6.00 -16.66 12.66
CA MET A 32 -6.96 -15.60 12.34
C MET A 32 -8.23 -15.67 13.18
N ILE A 33 -8.51 -16.80 13.84
CA ILE A 33 -9.69 -16.95 14.71
C ILE A 33 -9.32 -16.61 16.16
N GLN A 34 -10.01 -15.62 16.75
CA GLN A 34 -9.79 -15.13 18.11
C GLN A 34 -11.11 -14.97 18.86
N ASP A 35 -11.02 -14.76 20.19
CA ASP A 35 -12.16 -14.39 21.05
C ASP A 35 -13.42 -15.27 20.90
N ILE A 36 -13.24 -16.60 20.84
CA ILE A 36 -14.36 -17.53 20.72
C ILE A 36 -15.16 -17.54 22.03
N GLU A 37 -16.42 -17.13 21.94
CA GLU A 37 -17.43 -17.13 23.00
C GLU A 37 -18.59 -18.06 22.57
N ILE A 38 -19.02 -18.95 23.47
CA ILE A 38 -20.09 -19.90 23.21
C ILE A 38 -21.24 -19.60 24.18
N GLY A 39 -22.41 -19.29 23.61
CA GLY A 39 -23.65 -19.04 24.33
C GLY A 39 -24.68 -20.15 24.13
N ILE A 40 -25.90 -19.91 24.57
CA ILE A 40 -27.03 -20.81 24.32
C ILE A 40 -27.43 -20.67 22.86
N ASN A 41 -27.20 -21.71 22.07
CA ASN A 41 -27.48 -21.75 20.62
C ASN A 41 -26.83 -20.60 19.81
N GLN A 42 -25.70 -20.08 20.30
CA GLN A 42 -24.99 -18.96 19.70
C GLN A 42 -23.49 -19.19 19.77
N VAL A 43 -22.80 -18.90 18.67
CA VAL A 43 -21.33 -18.92 18.58
C VAL A 43 -20.86 -17.56 18.10
N LYS A 44 -20.00 -16.92 18.89
CA LYS A 44 -19.40 -15.63 18.58
C LYS A 44 -17.89 -15.76 18.53
N PHE A 45 -17.26 -15.14 17.53
CA PHE A 45 -15.80 -15.11 17.40
C PHE A 45 -15.34 -13.93 16.55
N THR A 46 -14.06 -13.62 16.67
CA THR A 46 -13.37 -12.61 15.86
C THR A 46 -12.57 -13.29 14.75
N VAL A 47 -12.70 -12.82 13.52
CA VAL A 47 -11.77 -13.15 12.42
C VAL A 47 -10.86 -11.95 12.18
N VAL A 48 -9.57 -12.14 12.38
CA VAL A 48 -8.52 -11.13 12.20
C VAL A 48 -7.89 -11.30 10.83
N LEU A 49 -8.28 -10.45 9.89
CA LEU A 49 -7.75 -10.43 8.53
C LEU A 49 -6.34 -9.85 8.49
N THR A 50 -5.57 -10.18 7.44
CA THR A 50 -4.21 -9.66 7.24
C THR A 50 -4.15 -8.23 6.74
N THR A 51 -5.27 -7.68 6.29
CA THR A 51 -5.40 -6.29 5.83
C THR A 51 -6.84 -5.83 5.97
N PRO A 52 -7.07 -4.56 6.34
CA PRO A 52 -8.42 -4.00 6.38
C PRO A 52 -8.99 -3.74 4.97
N ALA A 53 -8.13 -3.66 3.95
CA ALA A 53 -8.49 -3.58 2.53
C ALA A 53 -8.71 -4.96 1.89
N CYS A 54 -9.19 -5.96 2.65
CA CYS A 54 -9.40 -7.30 2.11
C CYS A 54 -10.70 -7.34 1.29
N PRO A 55 -10.64 -7.60 -0.04
CA PRO A 55 -11.85 -7.68 -0.87
C PRO A 55 -12.71 -8.91 -0.53
N LEU A 56 -12.10 -9.92 0.08
CA LEU A 56 -12.71 -11.23 0.35
C LEU A 56 -13.37 -11.31 1.72
N LYS A 57 -13.50 -10.19 2.46
CA LYS A 57 -14.06 -10.15 3.82
C LYS A 57 -15.44 -10.80 3.92
N GLU A 58 -16.33 -10.54 2.96
CA GLU A 58 -17.69 -11.08 2.94
C GLU A 58 -17.72 -12.55 2.52
N LEU A 59 -16.81 -12.95 1.64
CA LEU A 59 -16.64 -14.35 1.26
C LEU A 59 -16.17 -15.18 2.45
N ILE A 60 -15.18 -14.68 3.20
CA ILE A 60 -14.66 -15.33 4.40
C ILE A 60 -15.75 -15.41 5.48
N ARG A 61 -16.51 -14.33 5.70
CA ARG A 61 -17.65 -14.33 6.63
C ARG A 61 -18.64 -15.45 6.30
N ARG A 62 -19.11 -15.51 5.04
CA ARG A 62 -20.06 -16.53 4.59
C ARG A 62 -19.52 -17.94 4.75
N ARG A 63 -18.27 -18.19 4.34
CA ARG A 63 -17.65 -19.52 4.50
C ARG A 63 -17.53 -19.94 5.97
N CYS A 64 -17.25 -19.00 6.87
CA CYS A 64 -17.24 -19.27 8.30
C CYS A 64 -18.65 -19.59 8.82
N GLU A 65 -19.69 -18.86 8.40
CA GLU A 65 -21.08 -19.16 8.74
C GLU A 65 -21.48 -20.57 8.25
N ASP A 66 -21.23 -20.85 6.96
CA ASP A 66 -21.51 -22.14 6.33
C ASP A 66 -20.81 -23.30 7.06
N ALA A 67 -19.53 -23.14 7.40
CA ALA A 67 -18.75 -24.17 8.10
C ALA A 67 -19.30 -24.46 9.52
N ILE A 68 -19.77 -23.43 10.23
CA ILE A 68 -20.39 -23.62 11.56
C ILE A 68 -21.73 -24.35 11.42
N HIS A 69 -22.54 -23.97 10.43
CA HIS A 69 -23.84 -24.61 10.18
C HIS A 69 -23.71 -26.06 9.72
N GLU A 70 -22.72 -26.37 8.88
CA GLU A 70 -22.47 -27.72 8.38
C GLU A 70 -21.92 -28.66 9.47
N HIS A 71 -20.95 -28.18 10.28
CA HIS A 71 -20.22 -29.04 11.20
C HIS A 71 -20.73 -29.03 12.65
N LEU A 72 -21.52 -28.03 13.05
CA LEU A 72 -22.09 -27.96 14.40
C LEU A 72 -23.60 -28.12 14.41
N SER A 73 -24.33 -27.16 13.85
CA SER A 73 -25.80 -27.19 13.76
C SER A 73 -26.30 -26.04 12.89
N PRO A 74 -27.29 -26.28 12.00
CA PRO A 74 -27.87 -25.25 11.15
C PRO A 74 -28.65 -24.19 11.92
N ASP A 75 -29.09 -24.49 13.14
CA ASP A 75 -29.94 -23.60 13.94
C ASP A 75 -29.14 -22.64 14.85
N VAL A 76 -27.80 -22.75 14.85
CA VAL A 76 -26.92 -21.92 15.69
C VAL A 76 -26.81 -20.52 15.10
N GLU A 77 -27.03 -19.51 15.95
CA GLU A 77 -26.76 -18.12 15.60
C GLU A 77 -25.24 -17.88 15.57
N VAL A 78 -24.73 -17.37 14.44
CA VAL A 78 -23.30 -17.11 14.27
C VAL A 78 -23.05 -15.60 14.24
N ILE A 79 -22.28 -15.10 15.21
CA ILE A 79 -21.91 -13.69 15.31
C ILE A 79 -20.43 -13.55 15.00
N ILE A 80 -20.10 -13.04 13.81
CA ILE A 80 -18.72 -12.85 13.37
C ILE A 80 -18.32 -11.39 13.45
N ASN A 81 -17.35 -11.09 14.32
CA ASN A 81 -16.66 -9.82 14.34
C ASN A 81 -15.46 -9.86 13.38
N LEU A 82 -15.42 -8.97 12.39
CA LEU A 82 -14.29 -8.87 11.47
C LEU A 82 -13.38 -7.73 11.92
N THR A 83 -12.11 -8.04 12.13
CA THR A 83 -11.06 -7.05 12.38
C THR A 83 -9.90 -7.29 11.42
N ALA A 84 -8.90 -6.41 11.42
CA ALA A 84 -7.71 -6.62 10.62
C ALA A 84 -6.46 -6.22 11.40
N ASN A 85 -5.41 -7.01 11.21
CA ASN A 85 -4.07 -6.69 11.65
C ASN A 85 -3.11 -6.80 10.47
N VAL A 86 -2.64 -5.65 9.99
CA VAL A 86 -1.68 -5.63 8.88
C VAL A 86 -0.43 -6.41 9.25
N THR A 87 -0.08 -7.40 8.45
CA THR A 87 1.09 -8.25 8.69
C THR A 87 2.39 -7.51 8.37
N SER A 88 3.50 -7.98 8.94
CA SER A 88 4.83 -7.51 8.59
C SER A 88 5.84 -8.65 8.77
N THR A 89 6.71 -8.86 7.79
CA THR A 89 7.95 -9.61 8.00
C THR A 89 9.18 -8.72 7.90
N ARG A 90 9.02 -7.40 8.06
CA ARG A 90 10.13 -6.47 8.08
C ARG A 90 10.98 -6.70 9.33
N GLN A 91 12.31 -6.74 9.20
CA GLN A 91 13.16 -6.67 10.39
C GLN A 91 12.99 -5.27 10.99
N VAL A 92 12.51 -5.19 12.22
CA VAL A 92 12.32 -3.92 12.93
C VAL A 92 13.71 -3.31 13.13
N GLY A 93 14.07 -2.38 12.24
CA GLY A 93 15.29 -1.60 12.33
C GLY A 93 15.07 -0.36 13.21
N PRO A 94 16.16 0.25 13.74
CA PRO A 94 16.07 1.35 14.68
C PRO A 94 15.50 2.65 14.08
N LEU A 95 15.54 2.81 12.75
CA LEU A 95 15.15 4.06 12.09
C LEU A 95 13.64 4.32 12.13
N ILE A 96 12.82 3.30 11.84
CA ILE A 96 11.36 3.45 11.73
C ILE A 96 10.64 2.30 12.45
N PRO A 97 10.83 2.11 13.76
CA PRO A 97 10.44 0.88 14.45
C PRO A 97 8.93 0.57 14.41
N GLY A 98 8.07 1.59 14.41
CA GLY A 98 6.61 1.44 14.35
C GLY A 98 6.02 1.20 12.95
N VAL A 99 6.84 1.21 11.89
CA VAL A 99 6.36 1.03 10.52
C VAL A 99 6.37 -0.45 10.13
N LYS A 100 5.21 -1.00 9.78
CA LYS A 100 5.05 -2.40 9.39
C LYS A 100 5.53 -2.68 7.97
N ASN A 101 5.09 -1.89 6.98
CA ASN A 101 5.46 -2.10 5.58
C ASN A 101 5.95 -0.83 4.92
N VAL A 102 7.10 -0.91 4.23
CA VAL A 102 7.67 0.19 3.44
C VAL A 102 7.53 -0.15 1.96
N ILE A 103 6.77 0.65 1.23
CA ILE A 103 6.45 0.40 -0.18
C ILE A 103 7.12 1.48 -1.03
N ALA A 104 8.02 1.06 -1.91
CA ALA A 104 8.65 1.95 -2.88
C ALA A 104 7.70 2.15 -4.07
N ILE A 105 7.28 3.38 -4.36
CA ILE A 105 6.53 3.70 -5.57
C ILE A 105 7.50 4.30 -6.59
N SER A 106 7.78 3.55 -7.66
CA SER A 106 8.77 3.93 -8.68
C SER A 106 8.13 4.03 -10.06
N SER A 107 8.76 4.80 -10.94
CA SER A 107 8.38 4.92 -12.34
C SER A 107 9.62 5.07 -13.20
N GLY A 108 9.60 4.47 -14.39
CA GLY A 108 10.72 4.59 -15.33
C GLY A 108 10.98 6.01 -15.85
N LYS A 109 9.91 6.80 -16.00
CA LYS A 109 9.98 8.15 -16.58
C LYS A 109 9.15 9.16 -15.78
N GLY A 110 9.49 10.44 -15.91
CA GLY A 110 8.65 11.54 -15.41
C GLY A 110 7.32 11.63 -16.17
N GLY A 111 6.29 12.15 -15.51
CA GLY A 111 5.00 12.44 -16.14
C GLY A 111 4.05 11.25 -16.32
N VAL A 112 4.36 10.05 -15.81
CA VAL A 112 3.39 8.92 -15.77
C VAL A 112 2.33 9.06 -14.68
N GLY A 113 2.37 10.13 -13.88
CA GLY A 113 1.44 10.33 -12.76
C GLY A 113 1.76 9.49 -11.52
N LYS A 114 3.03 9.11 -11.31
CA LYS A 114 3.51 8.37 -10.13
C LYS A 114 3.03 9.01 -8.82
N SER A 115 3.29 10.31 -8.62
CA SER A 115 2.88 11.03 -7.41
C SER A 115 1.36 11.06 -7.23
N THR A 116 0.61 11.27 -8.32
CA THR A 116 -0.85 11.18 -8.30
C THR A 116 -1.33 9.80 -7.84
N VAL A 117 -0.71 8.73 -8.35
CA VAL A 117 -1.02 7.36 -7.92
C VAL A 117 -0.65 7.18 -6.45
N THR A 118 0.53 7.61 -6.00
CA THR A 118 0.97 7.50 -4.59
C THR A 118 -0.02 8.16 -3.64
N ALA A 119 -0.43 9.40 -3.92
CA ALA A 119 -1.36 10.16 -3.07
C ALA A 119 -2.73 9.48 -2.93
N ASN A 120 -3.29 9.03 -4.06
CA ASN A 120 -4.61 8.39 -4.08
C ASN A 120 -4.59 6.96 -3.50
N LEU A 121 -3.54 6.20 -3.77
CA LEU A 121 -3.32 4.88 -3.21
C LEU A 121 -3.16 4.94 -1.68
N ALA A 122 -2.43 5.93 -1.16
CA ALA A 122 -2.33 6.17 0.28
C ALA A 122 -3.70 6.46 0.91
N MET A 123 -4.49 7.32 0.27
CA MET A 123 -5.84 7.64 0.73
C MET A 123 -6.79 6.45 0.65
N ALA A 124 -6.67 5.59 -0.37
CA ALA A 124 -7.46 4.36 -0.51
C ALA A 124 -7.17 3.35 0.60
N LEU A 125 -5.89 3.13 0.90
CA LEU A 125 -5.46 2.30 2.04
C LEU A 125 -5.96 2.89 3.36
N HIS A 126 -5.87 4.21 3.53
CA HIS A 126 -6.34 4.89 4.75
C HIS A 126 -7.86 4.79 4.93
N ARG A 127 -8.65 4.98 3.86
CA ARG A 127 -10.10 4.82 3.86
C ARG A 127 -10.54 3.40 4.20
N SER A 128 -9.71 2.42 3.86
CA SER A 128 -9.94 1.03 4.25
C SER A 128 -9.70 0.80 5.74
N GLY A 129 -9.05 1.72 6.45
CA GLY A 129 -8.80 1.67 7.89
C GLY A 129 -7.32 1.57 8.27
N ALA A 130 -6.40 1.59 7.29
CA ALA A 130 -4.97 1.49 7.56
C ALA A 130 -4.36 2.81 8.06
N LYS A 131 -3.32 2.71 8.90
CA LYS A 131 -2.48 3.85 9.27
C LYS A 131 -1.41 4.04 8.19
N VAL A 132 -1.44 5.18 7.50
CA VAL A 132 -0.62 5.42 6.30
C VAL A 132 0.25 6.68 6.44
N GLY A 133 1.50 6.57 6.01
CA GLY A 133 2.41 7.69 5.82
C GLY A 133 2.96 7.77 4.40
N ILE A 134 3.42 8.95 4.00
CA ILE A 134 4.06 9.21 2.71
C ILE A 134 5.38 9.94 2.94
N ILE A 135 6.44 9.48 2.28
CA ILE A 135 7.66 10.25 2.04
C ILE A 135 7.71 10.64 0.58
N ASP A 136 7.73 11.93 0.32
CA ASP A 136 8.02 12.48 -1.01
C ASP A 136 9.54 12.61 -1.17
N ALA A 137 10.11 11.71 -1.95
CA ALA A 137 11.53 11.69 -2.28
C ALA A 137 11.81 12.24 -3.69
N ASP A 138 10.81 12.81 -4.37
CA ASP A 138 10.97 13.40 -5.70
C ASP A 138 11.43 14.85 -5.61
N ILE A 139 12.73 15.01 -5.43
CA ILE A 139 13.35 16.31 -5.13
C ILE A 139 13.30 17.29 -6.29
N SER A 140 13.26 16.78 -7.52
CA SER A 140 13.22 17.61 -8.71
C SER A 140 11.84 18.23 -8.97
N GLY A 141 10.79 17.70 -8.33
CA GLY A 141 9.42 18.18 -8.51
C GLY A 141 8.51 17.66 -7.39
N PRO A 142 8.72 18.10 -6.14
CA PRO A 142 7.94 17.62 -5.00
C PRO A 142 6.47 17.96 -5.23
N SER A 143 5.63 16.94 -5.23
CA SER A 143 4.21 17.06 -5.61
C SER A 143 3.28 16.84 -4.41
N MET A 144 3.74 16.16 -3.36
CA MET A 144 2.89 15.83 -2.20
C MET A 144 2.40 17.06 -1.43
N PRO A 145 3.19 18.14 -1.23
CA PRO A 145 2.68 19.36 -0.58
C PRO A 145 1.46 19.94 -1.31
N LEU A 146 1.53 20.07 -2.63
CA LEU A 146 0.42 20.56 -3.46
C LEU A 146 -0.76 19.60 -3.41
N MET A 147 -0.56 18.31 -3.70
CA MET A 147 -1.65 17.32 -3.80
C MET A 147 -2.44 17.10 -2.50
N PHE A 148 -1.91 17.54 -1.36
CA PHE A 148 -2.58 17.47 -0.05
C PHE A 148 -2.97 18.86 0.50
N GLY A 149 -2.80 19.94 -0.27
CA GLY A 149 -3.15 21.30 0.14
C GLY A 149 -2.30 21.81 1.31
N ALA A 150 -1.03 21.39 1.35
CA ALA A 150 -0.10 21.60 2.45
C ALA A 150 1.11 22.48 2.07
N GLU A 151 1.07 23.18 0.93
CA GLU A 151 2.20 23.97 0.39
C GLU A 151 2.70 25.05 1.37
N ASN A 152 1.79 25.64 2.14
CA ASN A 152 2.09 26.68 3.11
C ASN A 152 2.39 26.15 4.52
N MET A 153 2.49 24.83 4.68
CA MET A 153 2.76 24.19 5.96
C MET A 153 4.24 23.85 6.10
N GLN A 154 4.74 23.90 7.33
CA GLN A 154 6.08 23.45 7.68
C GLN A 154 6.01 22.42 8.80
N PRO A 155 6.81 21.34 8.73
CA PRO A 155 6.92 20.39 9.83
C PRO A 155 7.52 21.09 11.06
N THR A 156 6.94 20.84 12.22
CA THR A 156 7.48 21.34 13.49
C THR A 156 8.53 20.38 14.03
N ILE A 157 9.40 20.88 14.91
CA ILE A 157 10.42 20.06 15.56
C ILE A 157 10.11 19.96 17.05
N THR A 158 10.11 18.75 17.59
CA THR A 158 9.95 18.48 19.01
C THR A 158 11.22 17.83 19.58
N PRO A 159 11.88 18.45 20.57
CA PRO A 159 12.99 17.82 21.29
C PRO A 159 12.47 16.70 22.20
N ARG A 160 13.06 15.51 22.10
CA ARG A 160 12.78 14.37 22.98
C ARG A 160 14.05 13.55 23.17
N ASP A 161 14.35 13.19 24.41
CA ASP A 161 15.51 12.33 24.76
C ASP A 161 16.85 12.86 24.21
N GLY A 162 17.03 14.19 24.17
CA GLY A 162 18.23 14.83 23.65
C GLY A 162 18.35 14.84 22.11
N LYS A 163 17.33 14.36 21.40
CA LYS A 163 17.25 14.34 19.93
C LYS A 163 16.09 15.23 19.44
N ASN A 164 16.28 15.88 18.30
CA ASN A 164 15.21 16.63 17.63
C ASN A 164 14.43 15.68 16.73
N TYR A 165 13.11 15.62 16.92
CA TYR A 165 12.19 14.85 16.07
C TYR A 165 11.37 15.80 15.19
N ILE A 166 11.28 15.46 13.91
CA ILE A 166 10.44 16.13 12.92
C ILE A 166 9.01 15.59 13.06
N ASN A 167 8.06 16.46 13.33
CA ASN A 167 6.64 16.10 13.29
C ASN A 167 6.16 16.18 11.84
N PRO A 168 5.75 15.05 11.22
CA PRO A 168 5.27 15.07 9.86
C PRO A 168 3.97 15.87 9.76
N ILE A 169 3.75 16.52 8.63
CA ILE A 169 2.48 17.20 8.36
C ILE A 169 1.38 16.15 8.27
N ARG A 170 0.22 16.44 8.88
CA ARG A 170 -0.93 15.56 8.84
C ARG A 170 -2.05 16.18 8.03
N GLN A 171 -2.43 15.54 6.93
CA GLN A 171 -3.55 15.95 6.09
C GLN A 171 -4.44 14.76 5.77
N TYR A 172 -5.75 14.94 5.92
CA TYR A 172 -6.77 13.91 5.66
C TYR A 172 -6.49 12.55 6.34
N GLY A 173 -5.83 12.58 7.50
CA GLY A 173 -5.46 11.37 8.25
C GLY A 173 -4.11 10.75 7.87
N ILE A 174 -3.47 11.20 6.78
CA ILE A 174 -2.16 10.75 6.30
C ILE A 174 -1.04 11.57 6.94
N LYS A 175 0.05 10.91 7.35
CA LYS A 175 1.31 11.58 7.75
C LYS A 175 2.20 11.80 6.53
N ILE A 176 2.72 13.00 6.32
CA ILE A 176 3.45 13.38 5.11
C ILE A 176 4.74 14.08 5.51
N ILE A 177 5.85 13.65 4.92
CA ILE A 177 7.07 14.43 4.87
C ILE A 177 7.50 14.57 3.41
N SER A 178 7.93 15.77 3.04
CA SER A 178 8.40 16.10 1.71
C SER A 178 9.56 17.05 1.82
N ILE A 179 10.51 16.90 0.90
CA ILE A 179 11.58 17.89 0.74
C ILE A 179 11.04 19.25 0.29
N GLY A 180 9.86 19.27 -0.33
CA GLY A 180 9.15 20.50 -0.69
C GLY A 180 8.75 21.35 0.52
N PHE A 181 8.66 20.78 1.73
CA PHE A 181 8.43 21.57 2.94
C PHE A 181 9.68 22.28 3.47
N LEU A 182 10.86 21.82 3.06
CA LEU A 182 12.15 22.36 3.53
C LEU A 182 12.70 23.47 2.63
N THR A 183 12.05 23.72 1.49
CA THR A 183 12.51 24.67 0.48
C THR A 183 11.41 25.69 0.21
N PRO A 184 11.64 27.00 0.40
CA PRO A 184 10.69 28.03 -0.01
C PRO A 184 10.32 27.87 -1.49
N PRO A 185 9.04 28.05 -1.89
CA PRO A 185 8.57 27.85 -3.27
C PRO A 185 9.37 28.63 -4.32
N ASP A 186 9.84 29.83 -3.96
CA ASP A 186 10.58 30.71 -4.86
C ASP A 186 12.10 30.47 -4.89
N SER A 187 12.59 29.51 -4.09
CA SER A 187 14.02 29.21 -4.00
C SER A 187 14.39 28.01 -4.86
N ALA A 188 15.13 28.25 -5.95
CA ALA A 188 15.71 27.20 -6.78
C ALA A 188 16.93 26.58 -6.08
N VAL A 189 16.70 25.87 -4.97
CA VAL A 189 17.76 25.12 -4.28
C VAL A 189 18.11 23.91 -5.14
N VAL A 190 19.31 23.91 -5.70
CA VAL A 190 19.83 22.74 -6.42
C VAL A 190 20.27 21.69 -5.40
N TRP A 191 19.45 20.68 -5.22
CA TRP A 191 19.76 19.54 -4.37
C TRP A 191 20.80 18.65 -5.05
N ARG A 192 21.98 18.53 -4.43
CA ARG A 192 22.99 17.55 -4.87
C ARG A 192 22.63 16.16 -4.34
N GLY A 193 22.98 15.10 -5.08
CA GLY A 193 22.70 13.71 -4.72
C GLY A 193 23.01 13.32 -3.27
N PRO A 194 24.18 13.70 -2.70
CA PRO A 194 24.48 13.40 -1.30
C PRO A 194 23.56 14.10 -0.28
N MET A 195 23.15 15.34 -0.56
CA MET A 195 22.23 16.09 0.32
C MET A 195 20.84 15.46 0.31
N ALA A 196 20.38 15.10 -0.88
CA ALA A 196 19.16 14.37 -1.13
C ALA A 196 19.12 13.03 -0.35
N SER A 197 20.18 12.22 -0.46
CA SER A 197 20.31 10.98 0.28
C SER A 197 20.36 11.19 1.80
N GLN A 198 21.01 12.25 2.27
CA GLN A 198 21.06 12.58 3.71
C GLN A 198 19.69 13.00 4.24
N ALA A 199 18.96 13.85 3.52
CA ALA A 199 17.60 14.26 3.88
C ALA A 199 16.67 13.05 3.97
N LEU A 200 16.76 12.11 3.01
CA LEU A 200 15.97 10.88 3.06
C LEU A 200 16.29 10.03 4.30
N LYS A 201 17.57 9.90 4.68
CA LYS A 201 17.97 9.20 5.91
C LYS A 201 17.40 9.88 7.16
N GLN A 202 17.38 11.20 7.21
CA GLN A 202 16.75 11.96 8.29
C GLN A 202 15.22 11.77 8.32
N PHE A 203 14.55 11.75 7.17
CA PHE A 203 13.11 11.46 7.11
C PHE A 203 12.77 10.07 7.66
N PHE A 204 13.65 9.09 7.50
CA PHE A 204 13.47 7.81 8.17
C PHE A 204 13.75 7.90 9.68
N GLY A 205 14.93 8.37 10.08
CA GLY A 205 15.39 8.24 11.47
C GLY A 205 14.92 9.32 12.45
N ASP A 206 14.55 10.48 11.95
CA ASP A 206 14.29 11.67 12.76
C ASP A 206 12.82 12.12 12.69
N THR A 207 11.98 11.48 11.87
CA THR A 207 10.55 11.82 11.80
C THR A 207 9.72 10.97 12.76
N ASP A 208 8.79 11.59 13.48
CA ASP A 208 7.86 10.90 14.37
C ASP A 208 6.71 10.22 13.59
N TRP A 209 7.02 9.08 13.01
CA TRP A 209 6.07 8.25 12.28
C TRP A 209 5.04 7.58 13.20
N GLY A 210 5.34 7.36 14.48
CA GLY A 210 4.54 6.50 15.34
C GLY A 210 4.30 5.11 14.71
N ASP A 211 3.12 4.55 14.93
CA ASP A 211 2.73 3.27 14.32
C ASP A 211 2.07 3.48 12.96
N LEU A 212 2.62 2.85 11.92
CA LEU A 212 2.06 2.84 10.57
C LEU A 212 1.96 1.42 10.03
N ASP A 213 0.86 1.13 9.34
CA ASP A 213 0.71 -0.12 8.59
C ASP A 213 1.46 -0.04 7.25
N TYR A 214 1.42 1.13 6.60
CA TYR A 214 2.07 1.38 5.32
C TYR A 214 2.80 2.74 5.32
N LEU A 215 4.04 2.75 4.87
CA LEU A 215 4.80 3.95 4.52
C LEU A 215 5.11 3.90 3.02
N LEU A 216 4.46 4.75 2.24
CA LEU A 216 4.69 4.85 0.79
C LEU A 216 5.82 5.84 0.52
N ILE A 217 6.77 5.46 -0.34
CA ILE A 217 7.89 6.32 -0.74
C ILE A 217 7.67 6.71 -2.20
N ASP A 218 7.35 7.98 -2.46
CA ASP A 218 7.25 8.52 -3.80
C ASP A 218 8.67 8.81 -4.33
N LEU A 219 9.23 7.87 -5.09
CA LEU A 219 10.60 7.96 -5.56
C LEU A 219 10.72 8.94 -6.73
N PRO A 220 11.88 9.57 -6.98
CA PRO A 220 12.09 10.31 -8.22
C PRO A 220 12.01 9.37 -9.44
N PRO A 221 11.73 9.88 -10.66
CA PRO A 221 11.69 9.04 -11.85
C PRO A 221 13.07 8.44 -12.20
N GLY A 222 13.06 7.29 -12.88
CA GLY A 222 14.26 6.61 -13.36
C GLY A 222 14.91 5.70 -12.32
N THR A 223 16.24 5.59 -12.33
CA THR A 223 17.04 4.75 -11.43
C THR A 223 18.18 5.57 -10.81
N SER A 224 17.83 6.44 -9.87
CA SER A 224 18.75 7.40 -9.23
C SER A 224 19.37 6.87 -7.92
N ASP A 225 20.38 7.58 -7.39
CA ASP A 225 21.01 7.28 -6.09
C ASP A 225 20.03 7.23 -4.91
N ILE A 226 18.89 7.91 -5.02
CA ILE A 226 17.80 7.84 -4.02
C ILE A 226 17.22 6.43 -3.91
N HIS A 227 17.13 5.70 -5.02
CA HIS A 227 16.65 4.31 -5.01
C HIS A 227 17.61 3.41 -4.23
N LEU A 228 18.93 3.57 -4.46
CA LEU A 228 19.96 2.84 -3.74
C LEU A 228 19.98 3.22 -2.25
N THR A 229 19.89 4.52 -1.97
CA THR A 229 19.84 5.03 -0.59
C THR A 229 18.65 4.45 0.16
N LEU A 230 17.46 4.37 -0.46
CA LEU A 230 16.28 3.77 0.14
C LEU A 230 16.54 2.32 0.57
N VAL A 231 16.98 1.48 -0.35
CA VAL A 231 17.14 0.03 -0.10
C VAL A 231 18.28 -0.28 0.87
N GLN A 232 19.30 0.58 0.93
CA GLN A 232 20.40 0.47 1.91
C GLN A 232 20.02 0.98 3.30
N THR A 233 19.07 1.91 3.40
CA THR A 233 18.74 2.58 4.66
C THR A 233 17.66 1.84 5.44
N VAL A 234 16.63 1.35 4.76
CA VAL A 234 15.51 0.66 5.40
C VAL A 234 15.18 -0.66 4.70
N PRO A 235 14.70 -1.67 5.44
CA PRO A 235 14.21 -2.91 4.84
C PRO A 235 12.89 -2.62 4.10
N VAL A 236 12.98 -2.50 2.77
CA VAL A 236 11.83 -2.25 1.88
C VAL A 236 11.01 -3.53 1.73
N THR A 237 9.70 -3.47 2.01
CA THR A 237 8.79 -4.63 1.88
C THR A 237 8.64 -5.05 0.42
N GLY A 238 8.50 -4.07 -0.47
CA GLY A 238 8.51 -4.28 -1.90
C GLY A 238 8.29 -2.98 -2.69
N ALA A 239 8.32 -3.09 -4.01
CA ALA A 239 8.14 -1.97 -4.92
C ALA A 239 6.89 -2.11 -5.80
N VAL A 240 6.22 -1.00 -6.05
CA VAL A 240 5.13 -0.85 -7.03
C VAL A 240 5.64 0.00 -8.17
N ILE A 241 5.37 -0.45 -9.40
CA ILE A 241 5.83 0.21 -10.62
C ILE A 241 4.66 0.90 -11.29
N VAL A 242 4.73 2.22 -11.40
CA VAL A 242 3.74 3.02 -12.12
C VAL A 242 4.24 3.25 -13.55
N THR A 243 3.38 2.96 -14.53
CA THR A 243 3.66 3.18 -15.94
C THR A 243 2.41 3.65 -16.69
N THR A 244 2.55 4.00 -17.97
CA THR A 244 1.43 4.20 -18.89
C THR A 244 1.50 3.17 -20.03
N PRO A 245 0.43 2.97 -20.82
CA PRO A 245 0.43 1.95 -21.88
C PRO A 245 1.45 2.21 -23.02
N GLN A 246 2.05 3.40 -23.08
CA GLN A 246 2.95 3.82 -24.15
C GLN A 246 4.27 3.04 -24.12
N LYS A 247 4.75 2.59 -25.28
CA LYS A 247 6.02 1.85 -25.42
C LYS A 247 7.22 2.51 -24.75
N VAL A 248 7.33 3.84 -24.82
CA VAL A 248 8.43 4.59 -24.18
C VAL A 248 8.36 4.46 -22.65
N ALA A 249 7.16 4.59 -22.06
CA ALA A 249 6.97 4.41 -20.62
C ALA A 249 7.33 2.98 -20.18
N LEU A 250 6.91 1.98 -20.96
CA LEU A 250 7.18 0.56 -20.68
C LEU A 250 8.67 0.24 -20.75
N ALA A 251 9.41 0.84 -21.69
CA ALA A 251 10.85 0.64 -21.81
C ALA A 251 11.59 1.13 -20.56
N ASP A 252 11.20 2.28 -20.02
CA ASP A 252 11.83 2.79 -18.80
C ASP A 252 11.35 2.07 -17.54
N ALA A 253 10.07 1.70 -17.48
CA ALA A 253 9.53 0.89 -16.37
C ALA A 253 10.23 -0.49 -16.30
N THR A 254 10.56 -1.08 -17.45
CA THR A 254 11.38 -2.31 -17.54
C THR A 254 12.74 -2.13 -16.87
N LYS A 255 13.41 -0.98 -17.06
CA LYS A 255 14.71 -0.70 -16.41
C LYS A 255 14.55 -0.54 -14.90
N GLY A 256 13.52 0.17 -14.45
CA GLY A 256 13.21 0.32 -13.03
C GLY A 256 12.94 -1.02 -12.34
N MET A 257 12.17 -1.91 -12.99
CA MET A 257 11.94 -3.27 -12.50
C MET A 257 13.21 -4.10 -12.45
N ALA A 258 14.04 -4.02 -13.49
CA ALA A 258 15.31 -4.73 -13.53
C ALA A 258 16.23 -4.31 -12.38
N MET A 259 16.26 -3.02 -12.03
CA MET A 259 17.04 -2.48 -10.91
C MET A 259 16.65 -3.12 -9.57
N PHE A 260 15.38 -3.14 -9.21
CA PHE A 260 14.93 -3.78 -7.96
C PHE A 260 15.18 -5.30 -7.92
N ARG A 261 15.19 -5.97 -9.09
CA ARG A 261 15.47 -7.41 -9.23
C ARG A 261 16.95 -7.76 -9.28
N GLN A 262 17.84 -6.78 -9.36
CA GLN A 262 19.27 -7.06 -9.35
C GLN A 262 19.61 -7.89 -8.10
N PRO A 263 20.42 -8.98 -8.21
CA PRO A 263 20.69 -9.87 -7.08
C PRO A 263 21.20 -9.18 -5.82
N GLN A 264 21.95 -8.09 -6.00
CA GLN A 264 22.47 -7.27 -4.91
C GLN A 264 21.41 -6.38 -4.25
N ILE A 265 20.29 -6.07 -4.90
CA ILE A 265 19.19 -5.27 -4.33
C ILE A 265 18.06 -6.17 -3.84
N ASN A 266 17.62 -7.10 -4.69
CA ASN A 266 16.65 -8.16 -4.39
C ASN A 266 15.38 -7.67 -3.66
N VAL A 267 14.84 -6.52 -4.08
CA VAL A 267 13.58 -6.00 -3.54
C VAL A 267 12.41 -6.65 -4.32
N PRO A 268 11.45 -7.28 -3.62
CA PRO A 268 10.28 -7.85 -4.28
C PRO A 268 9.47 -6.78 -5.03
N ILE A 269 9.12 -7.03 -6.27
CA ILE A 269 8.08 -6.25 -6.94
C ILE A 269 6.72 -6.79 -6.49
N LEU A 270 5.88 -5.91 -5.93
CA LEU A 270 4.53 -6.23 -5.49
C LEU A 270 3.54 -6.18 -6.66
N GLY A 271 3.82 -5.38 -7.68
CA GLY A 271 3.06 -5.37 -8.93
C GLY A 271 3.22 -4.09 -9.73
N VAL A 272 2.44 -4.01 -10.80
CA VAL A 272 2.41 -2.87 -11.73
C VAL A 272 1.08 -2.14 -11.62
N ILE A 273 1.09 -0.81 -11.65
CA ILE A 273 -0.11 0.02 -11.86
C ILE A 273 0.00 0.67 -13.24
N GLU A 274 -0.98 0.43 -14.10
CA GLU A 274 -1.09 1.10 -15.39
C GLU A 274 -1.93 2.37 -15.22
N ASN A 275 -1.27 3.52 -15.13
CA ASN A 275 -1.95 4.81 -15.08
C ASN A 275 -2.31 5.30 -16.49
N MET A 276 -3.32 6.18 -16.56
CA MET A 276 -3.84 6.73 -17.81
C MET A 276 -4.17 5.63 -18.84
N ALA A 277 -4.75 4.52 -18.37
CA ALA A 277 -4.98 3.31 -19.15
C ALA A 277 -6.04 3.50 -20.25
N TRP A 278 -7.03 4.34 -19.98
CA TRP A 278 -8.01 4.82 -20.94
C TRP A 278 -8.55 6.18 -20.50
N PHE A 279 -9.09 6.95 -21.43
CA PHE A 279 -9.86 8.15 -21.16
C PHE A 279 -11.35 7.83 -21.28
N THR A 280 -12.16 8.41 -20.39
CA THR A 280 -13.62 8.36 -20.45
C THR A 280 -14.15 9.76 -20.20
N PRO A 281 -14.94 10.35 -21.13
CA PRO A 281 -15.59 11.63 -20.89
C PRO A 281 -16.78 11.45 -19.93
N ASP A 282 -17.07 12.48 -19.13
CA ASP A 282 -18.13 12.42 -18.13
C ASP A 282 -19.53 12.22 -18.77
N GLU A 283 -19.73 12.69 -20.00
CA GLU A 283 -20.99 12.53 -20.73
C GLU A 283 -21.20 11.11 -21.29
N LEU A 284 -20.12 10.33 -21.44
CA LEU A 284 -20.16 8.95 -21.97
C LEU A 284 -19.30 8.01 -21.10
N PRO A 285 -19.74 7.71 -19.86
CA PRO A 285 -18.96 6.95 -18.87
C PRO A 285 -18.61 5.50 -19.30
N ASP A 286 -19.36 4.95 -20.26
CA ASP A 286 -19.14 3.60 -20.77
C ASP A 286 -18.15 3.55 -21.95
N HIS A 287 -17.72 4.71 -22.47
CA HIS A 287 -16.84 4.78 -23.63
C HIS A 287 -15.38 4.93 -23.23
N GLN A 288 -14.59 3.87 -23.48
CA GLN A 288 -13.16 3.85 -23.18
C GLN A 288 -12.29 4.17 -24.40
N TYR A 289 -11.57 5.29 -24.34
CA TYR A 289 -10.63 5.72 -25.38
C TYR A 289 -9.19 5.46 -24.94
N HIS A 290 -8.51 4.52 -25.61
CA HIS A 290 -7.13 4.14 -25.30
C HIS A 290 -6.09 5.07 -25.95
N ILE A 291 -6.13 6.36 -25.60
CA ILE A 291 -5.31 7.42 -26.24
C ILE A 291 -3.79 7.19 -26.13
N PHE A 292 -3.36 6.41 -25.15
CA PHE A 292 -1.96 6.10 -24.89
C PHE A 292 -1.57 4.66 -25.23
N GLY A 293 -2.48 3.89 -25.82
CA GLY A 293 -2.38 2.45 -26.02
C GLY A 293 -3.18 1.66 -24.99
N LYS A 294 -3.15 0.33 -25.10
CA LYS A 294 -3.92 -0.60 -24.25
C LYS A 294 -3.03 -1.76 -23.80
N GLY A 295 -3.12 -2.12 -22.52
CA GLY A 295 -2.54 -3.37 -21.98
C GLY A 295 -1.03 -3.39 -21.89
N GLY A 296 -0.37 -2.23 -21.93
CA GLY A 296 1.09 -2.13 -21.83
C GLY A 296 1.61 -2.54 -20.45
N GLY A 297 0.94 -2.09 -19.39
CA GLY A 297 1.20 -2.46 -18.01
C GLY A 297 0.92 -3.92 -17.72
N GLN A 298 -0.14 -4.50 -18.30
CA GLN A 298 -0.38 -5.95 -18.22
C GLN A 298 0.75 -6.74 -18.87
N ALA A 299 1.14 -6.38 -20.10
CA ALA A 299 2.25 -7.03 -20.79
C ALA A 299 3.57 -6.92 -20.01
N LEU A 300 3.80 -5.79 -19.32
CA LEU A 300 4.95 -5.60 -18.44
C LEU A 300 4.85 -6.50 -17.20
N ALA A 301 3.67 -6.59 -16.58
CA ALA A 301 3.41 -7.44 -15.43
C ALA A 301 3.66 -8.92 -15.79
N ASP A 302 3.09 -9.40 -16.89
CA ASP A 302 3.28 -10.76 -17.42
C ASP A 302 4.75 -11.07 -17.71
N LYS A 303 5.45 -10.14 -18.38
CA LYS A 303 6.87 -10.30 -18.72
C LYS A 303 7.74 -10.55 -17.50
N PHE A 304 7.40 -9.94 -16.38
CA PHE A 304 8.16 -10.08 -15.14
C PHE A 304 7.53 -11.10 -14.18
N ASP A 305 6.41 -11.75 -14.50
CA ASP A 305 5.71 -12.65 -13.57
C ASP A 305 5.39 -11.94 -12.24
N VAL A 306 4.70 -10.80 -12.36
CA VAL A 306 4.16 -10.02 -11.24
C VAL A 306 2.72 -9.65 -11.55
N PRO A 307 1.88 -9.37 -10.54
CA PRO A 307 0.49 -9.00 -10.80
C PRO A 307 0.37 -7.58 -11.33
N LEU A 308 -0.65 -7.35 -12.15
CA LEU A 308 -1.19 -6.01 -12.39
C LEU A 308 -2.09 -5.67 -11.20
N LEU A 309 -1.73 -4.63 -10.44
CA LEU A 309 -2.49 -4.21 -9.26
C LEU A 309 -3.74 -3.42 -9.64
N GLY A 310 -3.72 -2.73 -10.77
CA GLY A 310 -4.86 -1.96 -11.24
C GLY A 310 -4.54 -1.13 -12.47
N GLN A 311 -5.62 -0.66 -13.09
CA GLN A 311 -5.58 0.28 -14.21
C GLN A 311 -6.33 1.53 -13.82
N ILE A 312 -5.67 2.68 -13.88
CA ILE A 312 -6.25 3.96 -13.48
C ILE A 312 -6.66 4.73 -14.74
N PRO A 313 -7.91 5.19 -14.85
CA PRO A 313 -8.36 5.97 -15.99
C PRO A 313 -7.77 7.38 -15.96
N LEU A 314 -7.64 7.96 -17.14
CA LEU A 314 -7.44 9.39 -17.32
C LEU A 314 -8.81 10.06 -17.32
N VAL A 315 -9.16 10.73 -16.22
CA VAL A 315 -10.36 11.56 -16.13
C VAL A 315 -10.02 12.95 -15.60
N GLN A 316 -10.80 13.95 -16.01
CA GLN A 316 -10.56 15.36 -15.66
C GLN A 316 -10.54 15.58 -14.14
N SER A 317 -11.42 14.89 -13.42
CA SER A 317 -11.53 15.02 -11.96
C SER A 317 -10.25 14.62 -11.22
N ILE A 318 -9.38 13.77 -11.78
CA ILE A 318 -8.10 13.43 -11.14
C ILE A 318 -7.14 14.62 -11.18
N ARG A 319 -7.09 15.32 -12.31
CA ARG A 319 -6.24 16.50 -12.50
C ARG A 319 -6.73 17.66 -11.63
N GLU A 320 -8.04 17.92 -11.63
CA GLU A 320 -8.66 18.97 -10.80
C GLU A 320 -8.37 18.77 -9.32
N ALA A 321 -8.57 17.55 -8.83
CA ALA A 321 -8.38 17.25 -7.41
C ALA A 321 -6.90 17.41 -6.98
N GLY A 322 -5.96 17.04 -7.85
CA GLY A 322 -4.53 17.27 -7.63
C GLY A 322 -4.17 18.74 -7.42
N ASP A 323 -4.74 19.62 -8.25
CA ASP A 323 -4.52 21.08 -8.18
C ASP A 323 -5.25 21.72 -6.99
N ASP A 324 -6.42 21.20 -6.64
CA ASP A 324 -7.22 21.68 -5.49
C ASP A 324 -6.66 21.22 -4.13
N GLY A 325 -5.57 20.44 -4.13
CA GLY A 325 -4.93 19.90 -2.93
C GLY A 325 -5.78 18.89 -2.16
N LYS A 326 -6.61 18.14 -2.89
CA LYS A 326 -7.46 17.07 -2.36
C LYS A 326 -7.27 15.84 -3.24
N PRO A 327 -6.67 14.73 -2.76
CA PRO A 327 -6.51 13.54 -3.58
C PRO A 327 -7.83 13.12 -4.25
N ALA A 328 -7.81 12.79 -5.54
CA ALA A 328 -8.98 12.52 -6.38
C ALA A 328 -9.97 11.49 -5.81
N ILE A 329 -9.50 10.48 -5.09
CA ILE A 329 -10.35 9.50 -4.41
C ILE A 329 -11.25 10.15 -3.35
N MET A 330 -10.93 11.37 -2.88
CA MET A 330 -11.77 12.11 -1.96
C MET A 330 -13.10 12.55 -2.58
N ASN A 331 -13.17 12.63 -3.90
CA ASN A 331 -14.37 13.00 -4.64
C ASN A 331 -15.33 11.82 -4.75
N ASN A 332 -16.58 12.08 -5.15
CA ASN A 332 -17.61 11.06 -5.32
C ASN A 332 -17.66 10.47 -6.74
N ASN A 333 -16.53 10.46 -7.47
CA ASN A 333 -16.47 9.86 -8.80
C ASN A 333 -16.29 8.33 -8.66
N PRO A 334 -17.29 7.51 -9.02
CA PRO A 334 -17.22 6.05 -8.84
C PRO A 334 -16.07 5.42 -9.62
N ILE A 335 -15.84 5.87 -10.85
CA ILE A 335 -14.79 5.34 -11.74
C ILE A 335 -13.41 5.50 -11.10
N VAL A 336 -13.13 6.67 -10.52
CA VAL A 336 -11.86 6.95 -9.83
C VAL A 336 -11.76 6.18 -8.52
N ASN A 337 -12.84 6.17 -7.75
CA ASN A 337 -12.89 5.52 -6.44
C ASN A 337 -12.71 4.01 -6.54
N ASP A 338 -13.40 3.37 -7.48
CA ASP A 338 -13.30 1.95 -7.75
C ASP A 338 -11.87 1.60 -8.20
N ALA A 339 -11.33 2.32 -9.18
CA ALA A 339 -9.98 2.06 -9.70
C ALA A 339 -8.89 2.14 -8.61
N PHE A 340 -8.94 3.14 -7.73
CA PHE A 340 -7.97 3.26 -6.64
C PHE A 340 -8.25 2.34 -5.45
N ARG A 341 -9.52 2.05 -5.14
CA ARG A 341 -9.87 1.04 -4.13
C ARG A 341 -9.33 -0.32 -4.55
N ASP A 342 -9.65 -0.76 -5.76
CA ASP A 342 -9.26 -2.08 -6.27
C ASP A 342 -7.72 -2.20 -6.35
N ALA A 343 -7.03 -1.11 -6.72
CA ALA A 343 -5.56 -1.06 -6.68
C ALA A 343 -4.98 -1.15 -5.25
N ALA A 344 -5.63 -0.53 -4.26
CA ALA A 344 -5.21 -0.58 -2.87
C ALA A 344 -5.47 -1.96 -2.24
N GLU A 345 -6.61 -2.57 -2.54
CA GLU A 345 -6.96 -3.93 -2.13
C GLU A 345 -5.95 -4.94 -2.70
N SER A 346 -5.67 -4.85 -4.01
CA SER A 346 -4.67 -5.66 -4.68
C SER A 346 -3.27 -5.46 -4.08
N LEU A 347 -2.86 -4.22 -3.82
CA LEU A 347 -1.57 -3.97 -3.16
C LEU A 347 -1.51 -4.59 -1.77
N ALA A 348 -2.55 -4.42 -0.96
CA ALA A 348 -2.57 -4.92 0.40
C ALA A 348 -2.55 -6.45 0.44
N GLN A 349 -3.26 -7.09 -0.50
CA GLN A 349 -3.21 -8.53 -0.75
C GLN A 349 -1.78 -8.97 -1.11
N GLN A 350 -1.12 -8.30 -2.05
CA GLN A 350 0.26 -8.66 -2.43
C GLN A 350 1.26 -8.47 -1.30
N VAL A 351 1.07 -7.48 -0.44
CA VAL A 351 1.86 -7.32 0.80
C VAL A 351 1.64 -8.50 1.75
N ALA A 352 0.39 -8.94 1.95
CA ALA A 352 0.07 -10.09 2.80
C ALA A 352 0.68 -11.39 2.24
N ILE A 353 0.51 -11.66 0.95
CA ILE A 353 1.11 -12.83 0.28
C ILE A 353 2.64 -12.79 0.40
N ARG A 354 3.27 -11.64 0.15
CA ARG A 354 4.72 -11.46 0.28
C ARG A 354 5.19 -11.73 1.70
N ASN A 355 4.46 -11.24 2.70
CA ASN A 355 4.80 -11.44 4.11
C ASN A 355 4.63 -12.91 4.54
N ALA A 356 3.67 -13.64 3.96
CA ALA A 356 3.47 -15.05 4.26
C ALA A 356 4.45 -16.00 3.54
N SER A 357 4.90 -15.63 2.34
CA SER A 357 5.67 -16.51 1.45
C SER A 357 7.18 -16.24 1.41
N LYS A 358 7.63 -15.02 1.74
CA LYS A 358 9.04 -14.62 1.64
C LYS A 358 9.67 -14.36 3.00
N GLU A 359 10.98 -14.54 3.04
CA GLU A 359 11.79 -14.21 4.21
C GLU A 359 11.72 -12.72 4.58
N LYS A 360 12.19 -12.41 5.80
CA LYS A 360 12.23 -11.04 6.31
C LYS A 360 13.10 -10.16 5.42
N THR A 361 12.59 -9.00 5.03
CA THR A 361 13.41 -8.00 4.32
C THR A 361 14.45 -7.40 5.26
N ARG A 362 15.64 -7.22 4.72
CA ARG A 362 16.80 -6.60 5.38
C ARG A 362 17.28 -5.42 4.53
N PRO A 363 17.93 -4.42 5.14
CA PRO A 363 18.65 -3.41 4.35
C PRO A 363 19.67 -4.08 3.43
N VAL A 364 19.84 -3.50 2.25
CA VAL A 364 20.78 -3.99 1.24
C VAL A 364 22.21 -3.62 1.64
N GLU A 365 23.07 -4.62 1.76
CA GLU A 365 24.52 -4.44 1.90
C GLU A 365 25.16 -4.51 0.51
N LEU A 366 25.46 -3.34 -0.07
CA LEU A 366 26.28 -3.30 -1.29
C LEU A 366 27.76 -3.32 -0.87
N GLN A 367 28.49 -4.37 -1.25
CA GLN A 367 29.95 -4.30 -1.28
C GLN A 367 30.33 -3.38 -2.44
N VAL A 368 30.88 -2.20 -2.11
CA VAL A 368 31.46 -1.27 -3.08
C VAL A 368 32.84 -1.75 -3.48
#